data_AF-A0A558DCK9-F1
#
_entry.id   AF-A0A558DCK9-F1
#
_cell.length_a   1.000
_cell.length_b   1.000
_cell.length_c   1.000
_cell.angle_alpha   90.00
_cell.angle_beta   90.00
_cell.angle_gamma   90.00
#
_symmetry.space_group_name_H-M   'P 1'
#
loop_
_entity.id
_entity.type
_entity.pdbx_description
1 polymer ?
#
loop_
_entity_poly.entity_id
_entity_poly.type
_entity_poly.pdbx_seq_one_letter_code
_entity_poly.pdbx_strand_id
1 'polypeptide(L)'
;MRSDGELSAGLLSLRGNVPSTRGWPGMALPLKLTPDQVDRLANLISEKRTEAEGIVRGIYTSYQDVVGSSWMGGAASAALGKQDEFMGVWSRLGRILDDLQSGVIGSKNLLTAQDDDDRSKINQISADAGGSGMNFARL
;
A
#
# COMPACT_ATOMS: atom_id res chain seq x y z
N MET A 1 20.21 -40.91 -35.94
CA MET A 1 20.65 -40.26 -34.68
C MET A 1 19.50 -39.35 -34.28
N ARG A 2 18.62 -39.78 -33.36
CA ARG A 2 18.65 -39.49 -31.90
C ARG A 2 18.68 -37.97 -31.66
N SER A 3 17.81 -37.33 -30.88
CA SER A 3 16.67 -37.75 -30.07
C SER A 3 15.91 -36.47 -29.67
N ASP A 4 14.70 -36.69 -29.21
CA ASP A 4 13.70 -35.76 -28.66
C ASP A 4 14.23 -34.75 -27.62
N GLY A 5 13.47 -33.67 -27.44
CA GLY A 5 13.67 -32.71 -26.36
C GLY A 5 12.60 -31.63 -26.32
N GLU A 6 11.37 -32.03 -25.99
CA GLU A 6 10.33 -31.13 -25.47
C GLU A 6 10.90 -30.27 -24.32
N LEU A 7 10.61 -28.97 -24.31
CA LEU A 7 10.72 -28.14 -23.10
C LEU A 7 9.36 -27.52 -22.81
N SER A 8 8.55 -28.34 -22.14
CA SER A 8 7.35 -27.94 -21.41
C SER A 8 7.75 -27.34 -20.05
N ALA A 9 6.92 -26.40 -19.60
CA ALA A 9 6.64 -26.00 -18.22
C ALA A 9 7.80 -25.58 -17.29
N GLY A 10 7.77 -24.30 -16.92
CA GLY A 10 8.53 -23.75 -15.80
C GLY A 10 7.86 -22.52 -15.20
N LEU A 11 6.58 -22.66 -14.80
CA LEU A 11 5.95 -21.77 -13.83
C LEU A 11 6.87 -21.72 -12.60
N LEU A 12 7.64 -20.64 -12.45
CA LEU A 12 8.40 -20.36 -11.25
C LEU A 12 7.40 -20.16 -10.11
N SER A 13 7.07 -21.28 -9.47
CA SER A 13 6.47 -21.33 -8.15
C SER A 13 7.47 -20.67 -7.20
N LEU A 14 7.25 -19.40 -6.91
CA LEU A 14 7.75 -18.73 -5.71
C LEU A 14 7.04 -19.36 -4.49
N ARG A 15 7.34 -20.64 -4.21
CA ARG A 15 7.20 -21.21 -2.88
C ARG A 15 8.31 -20.62 -2.04
N GLY A 16 8.11 -19.37 -1.64
CA GLY A 16 8.68 -18.86 -0.41
C GLY A 16 8.27 -19.82 0.69
N ASN A 17 9.27 -20.43 1.30
CA ASN A 17 9.17 -21.28 2.47
C ASN A 17 8.47 -20.51 3.60
N VAL A 18 7.15 -20.61 3.70
CA VAL A 18 6.40 -20.08 4.85
C VAL A 18 6.72 -21.02 6.01
N PRO A 19 7.39 -20.56 7.08
CA PRO A 19 7.67 -21.39 8.22
C PRO A 19 6.36 -21.94 8.78
N SER A 20 6.28 -23.27 8.83
CA SER A 20 5.17 -24.01 9.45
C SER A 20 4.95 -23.49 10.86
N THR A 21 3.79 -22.88 11.11
CA THR A 21 3.34 -22.39 12.42
C THR A 21 3.00 -23.56 13.32
N ARG A 22 4.04 -24.26 13.77
CA ARG A 22 3.96 -25.26 14.83
C ARG A 22 3.89 -24.52 16.17
N GLY A 23 2.66 -24.14 16.55
CA GLY A 23 2.20 -23.76 17.90
C GLY A 23 2.96 -22.67 18.66
N TRP A 24 2.49 -21.42 18.59
CA TRP A 24 2.98 -20.32 19.44
C TRP A 24 1.85 -19.76 20.32
N PRO A 25 2.02 -19.67 21.65
CA PRO A 25 1.10 -18.94 22.52
C PRO A 25 1.30 -17.44 22.25
N GLY A 26 0.41 -16.90 21.44
CA GLY A 26 0.54 -15.53 20.94
C GLY A 26 -0.20 -15.43 19.61
N MET A 27 -1.52 -15.58 19.66
CA MET A 27 -2.36 -15.06 18.59
C MET A 27 -2.01 -13.58 18.47
N ALA A 28 -1.25 -13.21 17.43
CA ALA A 28 -1.17 -11.83 17.03
C ALA A 28 -2.61 -11.42 16.75
N LEU A 29 -3.19 -10.66 17.69
CA LEU A 29 -4.52 -10.11 17.53
C LEU A 29 -4.54 -9.41 16.18
N PRO A 30 -5.61 -9.56 15.38
CA PRO A 30 -5.75 -8.79 14.16
C PRO A 30 -5.52 -7.33 14.53
N LEU A 31 -4.49 -6.72 13.93
CA LEU A 31 -4.03 -5.39 14.29
C LEU A 31 -5.08 -4.38 13.80
N LYS A 32 -6.11 -4.16 14.60
CA LYS A 32 -7.24 -3.28 14.27
C LYS A 32 -6.78 -1.84 14.49
N LEU A 33 -6.35 -1.21 13.40
CA LEU A 33 -6.03 0.22 13.42
C LEU A 33 -7.33 1.01 13.61
N THR A 34 -7.29 2.02 14.49
CA THR A 34 -8.39 2.99 14.59
C THR A 34 -8.40 3.91 13.36
N PRO A 35 -9.53 4.54 13.01
CA PRO A 35 -9.59 5.50 11.92
C PRO A 35 -8.52 6.60 12.01
N ASP A 36 -8.25 7.09 13.23
CA ASP A 36 -7.20 8.10 13.49
C ASP A 36 -5.78 7.56 13.23
N GLN A 37 -5.52 6.29 13.56
CA GLN A 37 -4.24 5.64 13.27
C GLN A 37 -4.04 5.47 11.76
N VAL A 38 -5.12 5.18 11.02
CA VAL A 38 -5.10 5.07 9.56
C VAL A 38 -4.83 6.43 8.92
N ASP A 39 -5.48 7.50 9.40
CA ASP A 39 -5.22 8.86 8.92
C ASP A 39 -3.78 9.31 9.18
N ARG A 40 -3.28 9.05 10.39
CA ARG A 40 -1.90 9.36 10.75
C ARG A 40 -0.91 8.63 9.85
N LEU A 41 -1.16 7.35 9.56
CA LEU A 41 -0.32 6.56 8.66
C LEU A 41 -0.36 7.11 7.23
N ALA A 42 -1.54 7.40 6.69
CA ALA A 42 -1.69 7.97 5.36
C ALA A 42 -0.97 9.32 5.22
N ASN A 43 -1.07 10.17 6.24
CA ASN A 43 -0.38 11.47 6.28
C ASN A 43 1.14 11.29 6.34
N LEU A 44 1.65 10.38 7.17
CA LEU A 44 3.09 10.10 7.25
C LEU A 44 3.65 9.59 5.92
N ILE A 45 2.92 8.71 5.22
CA ILE A 45 3.34 8.23 3.90
C ILE A 45 3.42 9.40 2.91
N SER A 46 2.39 10.25 2.89
CA SER A 46 2.33 11.42 2.01
C SER A 46 3.46 12.42 2.29
N GLU A 47 3.68 12.75 3.56
CA GLU A 47 4.74 13.65 4.01
C GLU A 47 6.12 13.14 3.60
N LYS A 48 6.43 11.87 3.89
CA LYS A 48 7.73 11.28 3.53
C LYS A 48 7.94 11.16 2.03
N ARG A 49 6.88 10.96 1.25
CA ARG A 49 6.95 11.02 -0.21
C ARG A 49 7.35 12.43 -0.67
N THR A 50 6.68 13.47 -0.18
CA THR A 50 6.96 14.86 -0.55
C THR A 50 8.37 15.29 -0.13
N GLU A 51 8.80 14.92 1.08
CA GLU A 51 10.17 15.19 1.56
C GLU A 51 11.21 14.54 0.65
N ALA A 52 11.05 13.25 0.35
CA ALA A 52 11.95 12.51 -0.52
C ALA A 52 11.94 13.04 -1.97
N GLU A 53 10.78 13.48 -2.49
CA GLU A 53 10.70 14.13 -3.80
C GLU A 53 11.54 15.42 -3.84
N GLY A 54 11.45 16.23 -2.79
CA GLY A 54 12.25 17.44 -2.64
C GLY A 54 13.75 17.14 -2.65
N ILE A 55 14.19 16.13 -1.89
CA ILE A 55 15.59 15.69 -1.84
C ILE A 55 16.05 15.22 -3.22
N VAL A 56 15.28 14.35 -3.88
CA VAL A 56 15.65 13.79 -5.20
C VAL A 56 15.75 14.89 -6.26
N ARG A 57 14.80 15.82 -6.30
CA ARG A 57 14.86 16.98 -7.22
C ARG A 57 16.07 17.88 -6.91
N GLY A 58 16.36 18.11 -5.63
CA GLY A 58 17.53 18.88 -5.21
C GLY A 58 18.85 18.23 -5.64
N ILE A 59 18.97 16.90 -5.50
CA ILE A 59 20.11 16.13 -6.01
C ILE A 59 20.21 16.28 -7.52
N TYR A 60 19.10 16.14 -8.25
CA TYR A 60 19.07 16.28 -9.72
C TYR A 60 19.60 17.64 -10.17
N THR A 61 19.08 18.74 -9.60
CA THR A 61 19.54 20.09 -9.94
C THR A 61 21.01 20.29 -9.61
N SER A 62 21.46 19.86 -8.42
CA SER A 62 22.86 19.99 -7.99
C SER A 62 23.80 19.17 -8.87
N TYR A 63 23.38 17.97 -9.27
CA TYR A 63 24.14 17.09 -10.14
C TYR A 63 24.30 17.68 -11.54
N GLN A 64 23.22 18.22 -12.10
CA GLN A 64 23.27 18.90 -13.40
C GLN A 64 24.14 20.14 -13.38
N ASP A 65 24.11 20.91 -12.29
CA ASP A 65 24.96 22.08 -12.14
C ASP A 65 26.44 21.69 -12.14
N VAL A 66 26.83 20.68 -11.35
CA VAL A 66 28.21 20.19 -11.31
C VAL A 66 28.64 19.57 -12.63
N VAL A 67 27.90 18.56 -13.13
CA VAL A 67 28.31 17.78 -14.31
C VAL A 67 28.13 18.60 -15.59
N GLY A 68 27.03 19.34 -15.72
CA GLY A 68 26.71 20.13 -16.90
C GLY A 68 27.62 21.35 -17.08
N SER A 69 28.17 21.91 -15.99
CA SER A 69 29.09 23.05 -16.09
C SER A 69 30.56 22.65 -16.26
N SER A 70 30.98 21.52 -15.69
CA SER A 70 32.40 21.21 -15.51
C SER A 70 32.91 19.96 -16.23
N TRP A 71 32.03 19.04 -16.63
CA TRP A 71 32.42 17.80 -17.31
C TRP A 71 32.09 17.89 -18.80
N MET A 72 33.01 17.44 -19.65
CA MET A 72 32.80 17.42 -21.11
C MET A 72 32.98 16.01 -21.68
N GLY A 73 32.32 15.76 -22.81
CA GLY A 73 32.46 14.51 -23.56
C GLY A 73 31.71 13.32 -22.96
N GLY A 74 32.12 12.11 -23.35
CA GLY A 74 31.37 10.88 -23.04
C GLY A 74 31.16 10.60 -21.55
N ALA A 75 32.07 11.05 -20.68
CA ALA A 75 31.92 10.92 -19.24
C ALA A 75 30.75 11.76 -18.69
N ALA A 76 30.59 13.00 -19.17
CA ALA A 76 29.46 13.85 -18.80
C ALA A 76 28.12 13.27 -19.27
N SER A 77 28.08 12.77 -20.51
CA SER A 77 26.87 12.13 -21.06
C SER A 77 26.49 10.86 -20.29
N ALA A 78 27.46 10.01 -19.93
CA ALA A 78 27.20 8.81 -19.14
C ALA A 78 26.73 9.14 -17.71
N ALA A 79 27.34 10.15 -17.09
CA ALA A 79 26.97 10.67 -15.79
C ALA A 79 25.51 11.18 -15.77
N LEU A 80 25.15 12.05 -16.73
CA LEU A 80 23.78 12.55 -16.88
C LEU A 80 22.78 11.42 -17.16
N GLY A 81 23.15 10.44 -17.99
CA GLY A 81 22.30 9.27 -18.25
C GLY A 81 22.00 8.46 -16.99
N LYS A 82 22.97 8.31 -16.08
CA LYS A 82 22.73 7.65 -14.78
C LYS A 82 21.83 8.46 -13.86
N GLN A 83 21.92 9.78 -13.92
CA GLN A 83 21.01 10.65 -13.18
C GLN A 83 19.57 10.52 -13.68
N ASP A 84 19.36 10.38 -14.99
CA ASP A 84 18.03 10.13 -15.56
C ASP A 84 17.47 8.75 -15.17
N GLU A 85 18.31 7.70 -15.16
CA GLU A 85 17.93 6.38 -14.64
C GLU A 85 17.47 6.46 -13.18
N PHE A 86 18.20 7.19 -12.33
CA PHE A 86 17.84 7.41 -10.93
C PHE A 86 16.48 8.11 -10.79
N MET A 87 16.22 9.16 -11.58
CA MET A 87 14.91 9.82 -11.62
C MET A 87 13.79 8.87 -12.05
N GLY A 88 14.08 7.97 -12.99
CA GLY A 88 13.15 6.91 -13.39
C GLY A 88 12.80 5.95 -12.25
N VAL A 89 13.79 5.53 -11.46
CA VAL A 89 13.59 4.70 -10.27
C VAL A 89 12.76 5.45 -9.22
N TRP A 90 13.09 6.71 -8.95
CA TRP A 90 12.32 7.54 -8.02
C TRP A 90 10.85 7.67 -8.45
N SER A 91 10.59 7.92 -9.74
CA SER A 91 9.22 8.02 -10.28
C SER A 91 8.40 6.76 -9.99
N ARG A 92 9.01 5.58 -10.13
CA ARG A 92 8.36 4.30 -9.79
C ARG A 92 8.08 4.18 -8.30
N LEU A 93 9.04 4.53 -7.45
CA LEU A 93 8.87 4.50 -6.00
C LEU A 93 7.78 5.49 -5.54
N GLY A 94 7.74 6.69 -6.11
CA GLY A 94 6.71 7.69 -5.84
C GLY A 94 5.30 7.17 -6.12
N ARG A 95 5.10 6.42 -7.21
CA ARG A 95 3.82 5.76 -7.52
C ARG A 95 3.47 4.66 -6.52
N ILE A 96 4.45 3.84 -6.11
CA ILE A 96 4.21 2.80 -5.09
C ILE A 96 3.75 3.44 -3.77
N LEU A 97 4.31 4.59 -3.41
CA LEU A 97 3.88 5.34 -2.22
C LEU A 97 2.46 5.91 -2.37
N ASP A 98 2.08 6.38 -3.57
CA ASP A 98 0.70 6.82 -3.88
C ASP A 98 -0.30 5.67 -3.79
N ASP A 99 0.04 4.51 -4.35
CA ASP A 99 -0.78 3.30 -4.30
C ASP A 99 -0.95 2.81 -2.87
N LEU A 100 0.13 2.84 -2.07
CA LEU A 100 0.10 2.48 -0.66
C LEU A 100 -0.80 3.44 0.14
N GLN A 101 -0.65 4.74 -0.05
CA GLN A 101 -1.51 5.74 0.61
C GLN A 101 -2.98 5.53 0.23
N SER A 102 -3.26 5.29 -1.05
CA SER A 102 -4.60 5.03 -1.55
C SER A 102 -5.20 3.74 -0.97
N GLY A 103 -4.41 2.68 -0.85
CA GLY A 103 -4.85 1.43 -0.23
C GLY A 103 -5.16 1.56 1.27
N VAL A 104 -4.35 2.36 1.99
CA VAL A 104 -4.57 2.68 3.41
C VAL A 104 -5.88 3.45 3.59
N ILE A 105 -6.12 4.48 2.78
CA ILE A 105 -7.38 5.26 2.81
C ILE A 105 -8.57 4.41 2.39
N GLY A 106 -8.44 3.60 1.34
CA GLY A 106 -9.49 2.69 0.89
C GLY A 106 -9.91 1.70 1.98
N SER A 107 -8.94 1.17 2.73
CA SER A 107 -9.21 0.29 3.88
C SER A 107 -9.98 1.00 4.99
N LYS A 108 -9.69 2.29 5.23
CA LYS A 108 -10.47 3.13 6.18
C LYS A 108 -11.94 3.23 5.77
N ASN A 109 -12.20 3.53 4.50
CA ASN A 109 -13.55 3.73 4.01
C ASN A 109 -14.39 2.45 4.12
N LEU A 110 -13.77 1.28 3.91
CA LEU A 110 -14.41 -0.02 4.11
C LEU A 110 -14.74 -0.27 5.59
N LEU A 111 -13.83 0.06 6.51
CA LEU A 111 -14.07 -0.07 7.95
C LEU A 111 -15.22 0.83 8.42
N THR A 112 -15.24 2.10 8.01
CA THR A 112 -16.32 3.03 8.37
C THR A 112 -17.67 2.58 7.81
N ALA A 113 -17.73 2.13 6.56
CA ALA A 113 -18.97 1.64 5.95
C ALA A 113 -19.52 0.40 6.67
N GLN A 114 -18.64 -0.51 7.10
CA GLN A 114 -19.02 -1.67 7.90
C GLN A 114 -19.57 -1.26 9.28
N ASP A 115 -18.91 -0.33 9.97
CA ASP A 115 -19.36 0.15 11.28
C ASP A 115 -20.73 0.86 11.19
N ASP A 116 -20.98 1.64 10.14
CA ASP A 116 -22.26 2.30 9.90
C ASP A 116 -23.40 1.30 9.58
N ASP A 117 -23.11 0.30 8.74
CA ASP A 117 -24.06 -0.77 8.41
C ASP A 117 -24.44 -1.59 9.66
N ASP A 118 -23.46 -1.95 10.50
CA ASP A 118 -23.69 -2.69 11.73
C ASP A 118 -24.50 -1.86 12.74
N ARG A 119 -24.19 -0.57 12.87
CA ARG A 119 -24.97 0.34 13.73
C ARG A 119 -26.40 0.50 13.25
N SER A 120 -26.63 0.59 11.94
CA SER A 120 -27.97 0.65 11.33
C SER A 120 -28.77 -0.62 11.64
N LYS A 121 -28.16 -1.81 11.47
CA LYS A 121 -28.81 -3.09 11.81
C LYS A 121 -29.15 -3.20 13.30
N ILE A 122 -28.24 -2.80 14.19
CA ILE A 122 -28.51 -2.80 15.64
C ILE A 122 -29.68 -1.88 15.99
N ASN A 123 -29.72 -0.67 15.42
CA ASN A 123 -30.81 0.26 15.64
C ASN A 123 -32.16 -0.30 15.15
N GLN A 124 -32.17 -0.96 13.98
CA GLN A 124 -33.36 -1.63 13.44
C GLN A 124 -33.85 -2.78 14.33
N ILE A 125 -32.95 -3.63 14.83
CA ILE A 125 -33.29 -4.71 15.76
C ILE A 125 -33.82 -4.14 17.08
N SER A 126 -33.24 -3.06 17.60
CA SER A 126 -33.71 -2.44 18.85
C SER A 126 -35.10 -1.79 18.70
N ALA A 127 -35.39 -1.21 17.52
CA ALA A 127 -36.69 -0.62 17.23
C ALA A 127 -37.78 -1.70 17.09
N ASP A 128 -37.45 -2.86 16.52
CA ASP A 128 -38.38 -3.98 16.37
C ASP A 128 -38.56 -4.77 17.69
N ALA A 129 -37.51 -4.89 18.50
CA ALA A 129 -37.56 -5.50 19.83
C ALA A 129 -38.28 -4.63 20.89
N GLY A 130 -38.37 -3.31 20.68
CA GLY A 130 -39.14 -2.38 21.53
C GLY A 130 -40.60 -2.17 21.10
N GLY A 131 -41.00 -2.68 19.92
CA GLY A 131 -42.30 -2.42 19.30
C GLY A 131 -43.34 -3.53 19.46
N SER A 132 -42.98 -4.72 19.96
CA SER A 132 -43.91 -5.83 20.13
C SER A 132 -44.69 -5.77 21.45
N GLY A 133 -45.30 -4.61 21.71
CA GLY A 133 -46.26 -4.39 22.79
C GLY A 133 -47.65 -4.89 22.40
N MET A 134 -47.94 -6.14 22.76
CA MET A 134 -49.27 -6.71 23.08
C MET A 134 -50.46 -6.36 22.16
N ASN A 135 -50.81 -7.30 21.26
CA ASN A 135 -52.16 -7.42 20.70
C ASN A 135 -52.75 -8.84 20.96
N PHE A 136 -52.58 -9.35 22.18
CA PHE A 136 -53.24 -10.59 22.67
C PHE A 136 -54.45 -10.31 23.57
N ALA A 137 -55.07 -9.13 23.46
CA ALA A 137 -56.18 -8.74 24.31
C ALA A 137 -57.24 -7.89 23.60
N ARG A 138 -57.75 -8.33 22.45
CA ARG A 138 -59.09 -7.91 21.99
C ARG A 138 -59.80 -9.03 21.23
N LEU A 139 -60.80 -9.58 21.95
CA LEU A 139 -62.05 -10.23 21.53
C LEU A 139 -61.97 -11.58 20.84
#